data_AF-A0A8T8SA06-F1
#
_entry.id   AF-A0A8T8SA06-F1
#
_cell.length_a   1.000
_cell.length_b   1.000
_cell.length_c   1.000
_cell.angle_alpha   90.00
_cell.angle_beta   90.00
_cell.angle_gamma   90.00
#
_symmetry.space_group_name_H-M   'P 1'
#
loop_
_entity.id
_entity.type
_entity.pdbx_description
1 polymer ?
#
loop_
_entity_poly.entity_id
_entity_poly.type
_entity_poly.pdbx_seq_one_letter_code
_entity_poly.pdbx_strand_id
1 'polypeptide(L)'
;MIPSKAAPKYALSLLLLLLLSVFAISTSAASGTNVSQQQRSNSRLDDISRAYGQLLSRDLTGTGGACVRNSDCKTNTCYQGKCFPNRGQPDQNCNPAGDGSDCNSGKCNSANGLCLASDIGGDCRSDDQCASGSCNNYVCTLRSTGTACDAGGICATGQCDTTSNMCIFKPLGAACGSSADCDSGACNGDGVCALQALGAPCAYDSRCE
;
A
#
# COMPACT_ATOMS: atom_id res chain seq x y z
N MET A 1 7.85 -73.11 -48.48
CA MET A 1 6.48 -73.35 -48.95
C MET A 1 5.55 -73.41 -47.75
N ILE A 2 4.59 -72.47 -47.71
CA ILE A 2 3.38 -72.35 -46.85
C ILE A 2 3.62 -72.17 -45.31
N PRO A 3 2.74 -71.48 -44.54
CA PRO A 3 2.68 -70.01 -44.45
C PRO A 3 2.40 -69.46 -43.02
N SER A 4 2.46 -68.13 -42.91
CA SER A 4 1.64 -67.20 -42.11
C SER A 4 0.96 -67.64 -40.81
N LYS A 5 1.23 -66.89 -39.73
CA LYS A 5 0.14 -66.26 -38.94
C LYS A 5 0.61 -64.99 -38.22
N ALA A 6 -0.04 -63.89 -38.57
CA ALA A 6 0.04 -62.61 -37.89
C ALA A 6 -0.52 -62.72 -36.47
N ALA A 7 0.12 -62.05 -35.51
CA ALA A 7 -0.43 -61.78 -34.18
C ALA A 7 -0.53 -60.24 -33.99
N PRO A 8 -1.61 -59.75 -33.34
CA PRO A 8 -2.05 -58.36 -33.46
C PRO A 8 -1.20 -57.39 -32.62
N LYS A 9 -1.04 -56.16 -33.12
CA LYS A 9 -0.31 -55.04 -32.47
C LYS A 9 -0.92 -54.52 -31.15
N TYR A 10 -1.91 -55.21 -30.57
CA TYR A 10 -2.54 -54.85 -29.29
C TYR A 10 -2.01 -55.63 -28.08
N ALA A 11 -1.16 -56.66 -28.27
CA ALA A 11 -0.60 -57.45 -27.18
C ALA A 11 0.55 -56.75 -26.41
N LEU A 12 1.22 -55.77 -27.02
CA LEU A 12 2.31 -55.01 -26.38
C LEU A 12 1.79 -53.94 -25.41
N SER A 13 0.57 -53.44 -25.64
CA SER A 13 -0.01 -52.31 -24.88
C SER A 13 -0.64 -52.76 -23.55
N LEU A 14 -1.19 -53.99 -23.47
CA LEU A 14 -1.69 -54.54 -22.21
C LEU A 14 -0.56 -54.98 -21.24
N LEU A 15 0.57 -55.43 -21.78
CA LEU A 15 1.71 -55.88 -21.00
C LEU A 15 2.46 -54.70 -20.33
N LEU A 16 2.45 -53.53 -20.96
CA LEU A 16 3.00 -52.29 -20.37
C LEU A 16 2.09 -51.70 -19.28
N LEU A 17 0.77 -51.86 -19.40
CA LEU A 17 -0.21 -51.41 -18.39
C LEU A 17 -0.24 -52.31 -17.14
N LEU A 18 0.08 -53.61 -17.28
CA LEU A 18 0.21 -54.54 -16.15
C LEU A 18 1.52 -54.37 -15.34
N LEU A 19 2.57 -53.77 -15.92
CA LEU A 19 3.82 -53.47 -15.21
C LEU A 19 3.76 -52.15 -14.42
N LEU A 20 2.87 -51.22 -14.78
CA LEU A 20 2.67 -49.96 -14.08
C LEU A 20 1.74 -50.06 -12.85
N SER A 21 0.99 -51.16 -12.68
CA SER A 21 0.21 -51.44 -11.47
C SER A 21 1.00 -52.19 -10.38
N VAL A 22 2.23 -52.63 -10.65
CA VAL A 22 3.09 -53.29 -9.64
C VAL A 22 3.83 -52.28 -8.74
N PHE A 23 3.84 -50.98 -9.09
CA PHE A 23 4.31 -49.90 -8.21
C PHE A 23 3.20 -49.23 -7.39
N ALA A 24 1.96 -49.73 -7.47
CA ALA A 24 0.85 -49.26 -6.66
C ALA A 24 0.11 -50.46 -6.09
N ILE A 25 0.56 -50.97 -4.94
CA ILE A 25 -0.25 -51.43 -3.80
C ILE A 25 0.73 -51.77 -2.67
N SER A 26 0.72 -50.90 -1.67
CA SER A 26 1.20 -51.14 -0.33
C SER A 26 0.63 -52.45 0.22
N THR A 27 1.48 -53.36 0.70
CA THR A 27 1.07 -54.33 1.72
C THR A 27 1.99 -54.21 2.94
N SER A 28 1.34 -53.73 3.98
CA SER A 28 1.71 -53.67 5.39
C SER A 28 2.17 -55.02 5.96
N ALA A 29 3.23 -55.02 6.76
CA ALA A 29 3.19 -55.31 8.21
C ALA A 29 4.57 -55.76 8.74
N ALA A 30 5.24 -54.88 9.48
CA ALA A 30 6.12 -55.27 10.58
C ALA A 30 6.22 -54.09 11.55
N SER A 31 5.52 -54.23 12.68
CA SER A 31 5.53 -53.34 13.84
C SER A 31 6.95 -53.14 14.35
N GLY A 32 7.41 -51.88 14.43
CA GLY A 32 8.74 -51.55 14.93
C GLY A 32 9.08 -50.09 14.77
N THR A 33 8.48 -49.24 15.62
CA THR A 33 8.95 -47.89 15.99
C THR A 33 9.49 -46.99 14.87
N ASN A 34 8.61 -46.54 13.97
CA ASN A 34 8.89 -45.35 13.13
C ASN A 34 7.83 -44.24 13.29
N VAL A 35 7.12 -44.24 14.43
CA VAL A 35 6.38 -43.07 14.90
C VAL A 35 7.33 -41.88 15.13
N SER A 36 8.62 -42.15 15.38
CA SER A 36 9.60 -41.10 15.68
C SER A 36 10.11 -40.31 14.46
N GLN A 37 9.97 -40.77 13.21
CA GLN A 37 10.48 -40.03 12.04
C GLN A 37 9.41 -39.21 11.31
N GLN A 38 8.21 -39.75 11.09
CA GLN A 38 7.11 -38.97 10.49
C GLN A 38 6.60 -37.89 11.45
N GLN A 39 6.57 -38.20 12.74
CA GLN A 39 6.22 -37.24 13.79
C GLN A 39 7.35 -36.24 14.04
N ARG A 40 8.63 -36.58 13.78
CA ARG A 40 9.75 -35.61 13.77
C ARG A 40 9.71 -34.65 12.58
N SER A 41 9.23 -35.09 11.43
CA SER A 41 9.11 -34.24 10.24
C SER A 41 7.92 -33.28 10.37
N ASN A 42 6.78 -33.76 10.86
CA ASN A 42 5.63 -32.91 11.16
C ASN A 42 5.89 -32.02 12.38
N SER A 43 6.54 -32.53 13.43
CA SER A 43 6.95 -31.69 14.56
C SER A 43 8.02 -30.69 14.16
N ARG A 44 8.91 -30.96 13.20
CA ARG A 44 9.87 -29.94 12.70
C ARG A 44 9.19 -28.87 11.86
N LEU A 45 8.18 -29.19 11.05
CA LEU A 45 7.40 -28.18 10.33
C LEU A 45 6.53 -27.36 11.29
N ASP A 46 5.92 -28.00 12.28
CA ASP A 46 5.18 -27.33 13.36
C ASP A 46 6.12 -26.54 14.27
N ASP A 47 7.31 -27.03 14.59
CA ASP A 47 8.33 -26.34 15.41
C ASP A 47 9.02 -25.23 14.62
N ILE A 48 9.16 -25.31 13.29
CA ILE A 48 9.59 -24.17 12.46
C ILE A 48 8.45 -23.14 12.40
N SER A 49 7.20 -23.55 12.20
CA SER A 49 6.05 -22.64 12.22
C SER A 49 5.86 -21.97 13.60
N ARG A 50 6.13 -22.70 14.68
CA ARG A 50 6.06 -22.25 16.08
C ARG A 50 7.30 -21.47 16.48
N ALA A 51 8.50 -21.77 15.96
CA ALA A 51 9.70 -20.96 16.12
C ALA A 51 9.61 -19.65 15.32
N TYR A 52 8.97 -19.66 14.14
CA TYR A 52 8.55 -18.44 13.45
C TYR A 52 7.52 -17.67 14.29
N GLY A 53 6.53 -18.35 14.89
CA GLY A 53 5.53 -17.76 15.79
C GLY A 53 6.12 -17.20 17.09
N GLN A 54 7.21 -17.75 17.61
CA GLN A 54 7.86 -17.34 18.86
C GLN A 54 8.96 -16.29 18.66
N LEU A 55 9.61 -16.23 17.48
CA LEU A 55 10.39 -15.07 17.05
C LEU A 55 9.50 -13.87 16.67
N LEU A 56 8.18 -14.09 16.56
CA LEU A 56 7.12 -13.11 16.37
C LEU A 56 6.46 -12.65 17.70
N SER A 57 7.19 -12.71 18.83
CA SER A 57 7.07 -11.62 19.81
C SER A 57 7.77 -10.34 19.32
N ARG A 58 8.03 -10.25 18.00
CA ARG A 58 8.33 -9.01 17.27
C ARG A 58 7.19 -8.06 17.63
N ASP A 59 7.50 -7.01 18.38
CA ASP A 59 6.60 -5.89 18.62
C ASP A 59 5.83 -5.63 17.33
N LEU A 60 4.52 -5.89 17.34
CA LEU A 60 3.73 -5.79 16.12
C LEU A 60 3.99 -4.42 15.52
N THR A 61 4.32 -4.36 14.23
CA THR A 61 4.79 -3.11 13.66
C THR A 61 3.67 -2.08 13.81
N GLY A 62 4.00 -0.92 14.38
CA GLY A 62 3.07 0.20 14.51
C GLY A 62 2.64 0.71 13.13
N THR A 63 1.69 1.65 13.11
CA THR A 63 1.28 2.32 11.88
C THR A 63 2.48 2.81 11.06
N GLY A 64 2.45 2.65 9.74
CA GLY A 64 3.57 2.97 8.82
C GLY A 64 4.69 1.91 8.77
N GLY A 65 4.63 0.94 9.68
CA GLY A 65 5.50 -0.22 9.72
C GLY A 65 5.38 -1.12 8.49
N ALA A 66 6.45 -1.82 8.10
CA ALA A 66 6.37 -2.80 7.01
C ALA A 66 5.60 -4.07 7.45
N CYS A 67 4.85 -4.65 6.53
CA CYS A 67 4.12 -5.89 6.71
C CYS A 67 4.05 -6.70 5.41
N VAL A 68 3.80 -7.99 5.55
CA VAL A 68 3.48 -8.92 4.44
C VAL A 68 2.06 -9.45 4.63
N ARG A 69 1.62 -9.59 5.88
CA ARG A 69 0.28 -10.05 6.27
C ARG A 69 -0.32 -9.12 7.31
N ASN A 70 -1.65 -9.14 7.38
CA ASN A 70 -2.43 -8.41 8.39
C ASN A 70 -1.89 -8.62 9.81
N SER A 71 -1.60 -9.87 10.18
CA SER A 71 -1.07 -10.25 11.50
C SER A 71 0.28 -9.63 11.86
N ASP A 72 1.01 -9.09 10.89
CA ASP A 72 2.30 -8.43 11.15
C ASP A 72 2.10 -7.03 11.77
N CYS A 73 0.87 -6.51 11.71
CA CYS A 73 0.51 -5.17 12.16
C CYS A 73 -0.26 -5.23 13.47
N LYS A 74 0.01 -4.27 14.38
CA LYS A 74 -0.72 -4.18 15.66
C LYS A 74 -2.23 -4.04 15.46
N THR A 75 -2.58 -3.49 14.33
CA THR A 75 -3.93 -3.22 13.85
C THR A 75 -4.51 -4.39 13.06
N ASN A 76 -3.78 -5.48 12.83
CA ASN A 76 -4.22 -6.56 11.97
C ASN A 76 -4.64 -6.11 10.54
N THR A 77 -4.10 -4.97 10.07
CA THR A 77 -4.41 -4.38 8.77
C THR A 77 -3.11 -4.05 8.05
N CYS A 78 -2.77 -4.89 7.07
CA CYS A 78 -1.65 -4.71 6.17
C CYS A 78 -2.18 -4.33 4.78
N TYR A 79 -1.78 -3.17 4.28
CA TYR A 79 -2.17 -2.69 2.97
C TYR A 79 -0.93 -2.23 2.20
N GLN A 80 -0.76 -2.70 0.98
CA GLN A 80 0.41 -2.40 0.13
C GLN A 80 1.77 -2.53 0.86
N GLY A 81 1.89 -3.54 1.72
CA GLY A 81 3.12 -3.81 2.47
C GLY A 81 3.38 -2.90 3.68
N LYS A 82 2.38 -2.10 4.09
CA LYS A 82 2.44 -1.21 5.26
C LYS A 82 1.31 -1.45 6.25
N CYS A 83 1.60 -1.27 7.54
CA CYS A 83 0.64 -1.38 8.62
C CYS A 83 -0.18 -0.11 8.76
N PHE A 84 -1.50 -0.24 8.79
CA PHE A 84 -2.41 0.90 8.84
C PHE A 84 -3.17 0.99 10.15
N PRO A 85 -3.56 2.18 10.61
CA PRO A 85 -4.37 2.35 11.79
C PRO A 85 -5.76 1.71 11.58
N ASN A 86 -6.26 1.07 12.64
CA ASN A 86 -7.62 0.54 12.74
C ASN A 86 -8.65 1.59 13.17
N ARG A 87 -8.33 2.86 12.96
CA ARG A 87 -9.19 3.96 13.36
C ARG A 87 -10.20 4.28 12.27
N GLY A 88 -11.33 4.81 12.69
CA GLY A 88 -12.41 5.27 11.86
C GLY A 88 -11.93 6.23 10.78
N GLN A 89 -12.37 5.98 9.56
CA GLN A 89 -12.17 6.87 8.42
C GLN A 89 -13.25 7.95 8.40
N PRO A 90 -13.14 9.00 7.57
CA PRO A 90 -14.18 10.02 7.51
C PRO A 90 -15.56 9.42 7.28
N ASP A 91 -16.56 10.06 7.88
CA ASP A 91 -17.97 9.65 7.89
C ASP A 91 -18.27 8.33 8.63
N GLN A 92 -17.29 7.75 9.32
CA GLN A 92 -17.52 6.63 10.24
C GLN A 92 -17.84 7.12 11.64
N ASN A 93 -18.66 6.36 12.37
CA ASN A 93 -19.05 6.69 13.73
C ASN A 93 -17.84 6.75 14.68
N CYS A 94 -17.86 7.75 15.56
CA CYS A 94 -16.95 7.95 16.68
C CYS A 94 -17.74 8.46 17.89
N ASN A 95 -17.13 8.39 19.08
CA ASN A 95 -17.72 8.99 20.27
C ASN A 95 -17.65 10.53 20.20
N PRO A 96 -18.79 11.26 20.08
CA PRO A 96 -18.78 12.72 19.96
C PRO A 96 -18.26 13.45 21.21
N ALA A 97 -18.30 12.77 22.37
CA ALA A 97 -17.76 13.25 23.64
C ALA A 97 -16.34 12.71 23.93
N GLY A 98 -15.78 11.92 23.01
CA GLY A 98 -14.41 11.39 23.11
C GLY A 98 -13.35 12.40 22.67
N ASP A 99 -12.09 12.01 22.83
CA ASP A 99 -10.91 12.77 22.40
C ASP A 99 -10.59 12.62 20.90
N GLY A 100 -11.47 11.96 20.13
CA GLY A 100 -11.26 11.66 18.72
C GLY A 100 -10.29 10.50 18.45
N SER A 101 -9.86 9.76 19.48
CA SER A 101 -8.99 8.59 19.34
C SER A 101 -9.60 7.43 18.53
N ASP A 102 -10.92 7.41 18.38
CA ASP A 102 -11.63 6.50 17.48
C ASP A 102 -11.29 6.78 16.01
N CYS A 103 -10.90 8.01 15.66
CA CYS A 103 -10.72 8.47 14.28
C CYS A 103 -9.25 8.52 13.88
N ASN A 104 -8.98 8.19 12.62
CA ASN A 104 -7.63 8.21 12.08
C ASN A 104 -7.02 9.62 12.13
N SER A 105 -7.84 10.62 11.81
CA SER A 105 -7.50 12.04 11.92
C SER A 105 -7.28 12.52 13.37
N GLY A 106 -7.63 11.70 14.37
CA GLY A 106 -7.73 12.12 15.77
C GLY A 106 -8.89 13.07 16.03
N LYS A 107 -9.82 13.24 15.09
CA LYS A 107 -10.90 14.23 15.17
C LYS A 107 -12.26 13.58 14.95
N CYS A 108 -13.12 13.70 15.95
CA CYS A 108 -14.52 13.35 15.89
C CYS A 108 -15.38 14.62 15.84
N ASN A 109 -16.35 14.69 14.94
CA ASN A 109 -17.28 15.81 14.89
C ASN A 109 -18.32 15.67 16.02
N SER A 110 -18.24 16.54 17.02
CA SER A 110 -19.13 16.50 18.19
C SER A 110 -20.61 16.69 17.87
N ALA A 111 -20.97 17.26 16.71
CA ALA A 111 -22.36 17.50 16.34
C ALA A 111 -23.07 16.26 15.77
N ASN A 112 -22.36 15.40 15.03
CA ASN A 112 -22.95 14.25 14.34
C ASN A 112 -22.28 12.90 14.69
N GLY A 113 -21.21 12.92 15.47
CA GLY A 113 -20.48 11.72 15.89
C GLY A 113 -19.77 11.02 14.74
N LEU A 114 -19.35 11.76 13.70
CA LEU A 114 -18.63 11.21 12.57
C LEU A 114 -17.16 11.66 12.57
N CYS A 115 -16.27 10.75 12.18
CA CYS A 115 -14.87 11.05 12.01
C CYS A 115 -14.66 12.11 10.92
N LEU A 116 -13.75 13.03 11.17
CA LEU A 116 -13.36 14.07 10.21
C LEU A 116 -12.17 13.60 9.37
N ALA A 117 -12.00 14.22 8.21
CA ALA A 117 -10.82 14.05 7.37
C ALA A 117 -9.54 14.47 8.11
N SER A 118 -8.43 13.83 7.75
CA SER A 118 -7.09 14.13 8.24
C SER A 118 -6.58 15.45 7.65
N ASP A 119 -5.85 16.23 8.45
CA ASP A 119 -5.12 17.41 7.96
C ASP A 119 -3.88 16.97 7.16
N ILE A 120 -3.20 17.93 6.54
CA ILE A 120 -1.88 17.74 5.93
C ILE A 120 -0.92 17.07 6.93
N GLY A 121 -0.19 16.05 6.48
CA GLY A 121 0.71 15.25 7.30
C GLY A 121 0.04 14.09 8.04
N GLY A 122 -1.31 14.04 8.08
CA GLY A 122 -2.05 12.91 8.63
C GLY A 122 -2.06 11.70 7.70
N ASP A 123 -2.26 10.51 8.26
CA ASP A 123 -2.32 9.27 7.48
C ASP A 123 -3.57 9.22 6.60
N CYS A 124 -3.46 8.57 5.43
CA CYS A 124 -4.56 8.33 4.51
C CYS A 124 -4.35 7.07 3.64
N ARG A 125 -5.44 6.56 3.07
CA ARG A 125 -5.43 5.51 2.03
C ARG A 125 -5.97 5.98 0.69
N SER A 126 -6.75 7.05 0.70
CA SER A 126 -7.39 7.65 -0.47
C SER A 126 -7.58 9.14 -0.23
N ASP A 127 -7.79 9.88 -1.32
CA ASP A 127 -7.92 11.34 -1.30
C ASP A 127 -9.05 11.81 -0.39
N ASP A 128 -10.20 11.13 -0.37
CA ASP A 128 -11.36 11.46 0.46
C ASP A 128 -11.07 11.43 1.98
N GLN A 129 -9.96 10.81 2.37
CA GLN A 129 -9.53 10.78 3.77
C GLN A 129 -8.80 12.04 4.21
N CYS A 130 -8.47 12.92 3.28
CA CYS A 130 -7.71 14.14 3.51
C CYS A 130 -8.60 15.37 3.33
N ALA A 131 -8.48 16.34 4.23
CA ALA A 131 -9.17 17.62 4.08
C ALA A 131 -8.71 18.38 2.82
N SER A 132 -7.46 18.15 2.40
CA SER A 132 -6.93 18.64 1.12
C SER A 132 -7.43 17.86 -0.08
N GLY A 133 -8.09 16.72 0.12
CA GLY A 133 -8.47 15.77 -0.92
C GLY A 133 -7.28 15.31 -1.77
N SER A 134 -6.11 15.09 -1.16
CA SER A 134 -4.94 14.51 -1.80
C SER A 134 -4.16 13.65 -0.80
N CYS A 135 -4.02 12.37 -1.13
CA CYS A 135 -3.29 11.37 -0.39
C CYS A 135 -2.09 10.89 -1.21
N ASN A 136 -0.88 11.29 -0.81
CA ASN A 136 0.34 10.87 -1.48
C ASN A 136 1.21 10.04 -0.54
N ASN A 137 1.60 8.84 -0.99
CA ASN A 137 2.41 7.91 -0.20
C ASN A 137 1.84 7.69 1.23
N TYR A 138 0.51 7.54 1.30
CA TYR A 138 -0.26 7.33 2.54
C TYR A 138 -0.28 8.48 3.52
N VAL A 139 0.12 9.68 3.08
CA VAL A 139 0.09 10.89 3.89
C VAL A 139 -0.72 11.95 3.15
N CYS A 140 -1.57 12.68 3.87
CA CYS A 140 -2.31 13.79 3.32
C CYS A 140 -1.35 14.91 2.93
N THR A 141 -1.42 15.32 1.67
CA THR A 141 -0.54 16.34 1.09
C THR A 141 -1.33 17.48 0.49
N LEU A 142 -0.65 18.60 0.26
CA LEU A 142 -1.20 19.65 -0.57
C LEU A 142 -1.32 19.17 -2.02
N ARG A 143 -2.32 19.69 -2.73
CA ARG A 143 -2.57 19.38 -4.14
C ARG A 143 -1.55 20.06 -5.05
N SER A 144 -1.14 19.38 -6.11
CA SER A 144 -0.22 19.94 -7.10
C SER A 144 -0.88 21.00 -7.98
N THR A 145 -0.07 21.82 -8.66
CA THR A 145 -0.56 22.69 -9.73
C THR A 145 -1.33 21.88 -10.78
N GLY A 146 -2.41 22.46 -11.33
CA GLY A 146 -3.25 21.83 -12.34
C GLY A 146 -4.31 20.88 -11.80
N THR A 147 -4.55 20.83 -10.49
CA THR A 147 -5.67 20.09 -9.89
C THR A 147 -6.77 21.02 -9.40
N ALA A 148 -8.00 20.52 -9.29
CA ALA A 148 -9.12 21.30 -8.76
C ALA A 148 -8.86 21.82 -7.33
N CYS A 149 -9.37 23.01 -7.02
CA CYS A 149 -9.32 23.60 -5.69
C CYS A 149 -10.48 24.57 -5.43
N ASP A 150 -10.83 24.70 -4.16
CA ASP A 150 -11.82 25.68 -3.69
C ASP A 150 -11.17 26.82 -2.89
N ALA A 151 -9.91 26.65 -2.47
CA ALA A 151 -9.17 27.63 -1.69
C ALA A 151 -7.66 27.50 -1.93
N GLY A 152 -6.89 28.57 -1.70
CA GLY A 152 -5.43 28.53 -1.86
C GLY A 152 -4.74 27.54 -0.90
N GLY A 153 -5.26 27.40 0.32
CA GLY A 153 -4.64 26.59 1.38
C GLY A 153 -4.55 25.08 1.11
N ILE A 154 -5.26 24.55 0.11
CA ILE A 154 -5.15 23.13 -0.29
C ILE A 154 -4.16 22.92 -1.44
N CYS A 155 -3.67 23.98 -2.07
CA CYS A 155 -2.68 23.93 -3.14
C CYS A 155 -1.26 24.00 -2.57
N ALA A 156 -0.32 23.25 -3.14
CA ALA A 156 1.08 23.27 -2.75
C ALA A 156 1.71 24.66 -2.91
N THR A 157 1.27 25.38 -3.95
CA THR A 157 1.65 26.76 -4.20
C THR A 157 0.93 27.75 -3.27
N GLY A 158 -0.08 27.34 -2.51
CA GLY A 158 -0.95 28.24 -1.74
C GLY A 158 -1.89 29.10 -2.60
N GLN A 159 -1.96 28.85 -3.93
CA GLN A 159 -2.75 29.65 -4.86
C GLN A 159 -3.78 28.80 -5.60
N CYS A 160 -5.04 29.22 -5.50
CA CYS A 160 -6.16 28.67 -6.25
C CYS A 160 -6.72 29.77 -7.16
N ASP A 161 -6.78 29.52 -8.47
CA ASP A 161 -7.45 30.43 -9.39
C ASP A 161 -8.96 30.27 -9.26
N THR A 162 -9.65 31.31 -8.80
CA THR A 162 -11.10 31.32 -8.62
C THR A 162 -11.88 31.28 -9.94
N THR A 163 -11.22 31.55 -11.07
CA THR A 163 -11.86 31.51 -12.39
C THR A 163 -11.92 30.08 -12.92
N SER A 164 -10.79 29.37 -12.90
CA SER A 164 -10.71 27.97 -13.34
C SER A 164 -11.01 26.95 -12.24
N ASN A 165 -11.01 27.36 -10.96
CA ASN A 165 -11.03 26.51 -9.77
C ASN A 165 -9.88 25.49 -9.75
N MET A 166 -8.68 25.94 -10.15
CA MET A 166 -7.50 25.09 -10.27
C MET A 166 -6.31 25.66 -9.48
N CYS A 167 -5.51 24.77 -8.90
CA CYS A 167 -4.25 25.14 -8.28
C CYS A 167 -3.32 25.66 -9.35
N ILE A 168 -2.80 26.87 -9.18
CA ILE A 168 -1.93 27.53 -10.15
C ILE A 168 -0.61 27.92 -9.51
N PHE A 169 0.40 28.16 -10.34
CA PHE A 169 1.59 28.87 -9.88
C PHE A 169 1.25 30.32 -9.56
N LYS A 170 2.05 30.91 -8.68
CA LYS A 170 1.90 32.31 -8.29
C LYS A 170 2.43 33.24 -9.39
N PRO A 171 1.71 34.33 -9.70
CA PRO A 171 2.16 35.33 -10.66
C PRO A 171 3.34 36.14 -10.11
N LEU A 172 4.00 36.90 -11.00
CA LEU A 172 5.04 37.86 -10.61
C LEU A 172 4.52 38.85 -9.55
N GLY A 173 5.36 39.18 -8.58
CA GLY A 173 5.07 40.07 -7.45
C GLY A 173 4.32 39.41 -6.29
N ALA A 174 3.81 38.18 -6.45
CA ALA A 174 3.16 37.46 -5.36
C ALA A 174 4.18 36.93 -4.34
N ALA A 175 3.79 36.85 -3.06
CA ALA A 175 4.64 36.28 -2.01
C ALA A 175 4.89 34.78 -2.25
N CYS A 176 6.12 34.31 -2.09
CA CYS A 176 6.54 32.92 -2.26
C CYS A 176 7.42 32.46 -1.10
N GLY A 177 7.35 31.16 -0.79
CA GLY A 177 8.29 30.49 0.11
C GLY A 177 9.45 29.85 -0.64
N SER A 178 9.24 29.50 -1.92
CA SER A 178 10.28 28.94 -2.78
C SER A 178 10.05 29.28 -4.25
N SER A 179 11.09 29.10 -5.07
CA SER A 179 11.00 29.22 -6.52
C SER A 179 9.96 28.28 -7.16
N ALA A 180 9.65 27.14 -6.53
CA ALA A 180 8.65 26.19 -7.03
C ALA A 180 7.22 26.72 -6.92
N ASP A 181 6.98 27.77 -6.14
CA ASP A 181 5.66 28.37 -5.99
C ASP A 181 5.31 29.27 -7.19
N CYS A 182 6.34 29.79 -7.86
CA CYS A 182 6.23 30.89 -8.82
C CYS A 182 6.14 30.38 -10.26
N ASP A 183 5.31 31.03 -11.07
CA ASP A 183 5.15 30.71 -12.50
C ASP A 183 6.44 30.97 -13.28
N SER A 184 7.21 31.96 -12.82
CA SER A 184 8.54 32.30 -13.30
C SER A 184 9.65 31.33 -12.86
N GLY A 185 9.36 30.40 -11.95
CA GLY A 185 10.37 29.53 -11.36
C GLY A 185 11.41 30.26 -10.49
N ALA A 186 11.13 31.48 -10.04
CA ALA A 186 12.05 32.26 -9.23
C ALA A 186 11.35 33.03 -8.10
N CYS A 187 11.80 32.79 -6.87
CA CYS A 187 11.45 33.54 -5.66
C CYS A 187 12.68 34.36 -5.22
N ASN A 188 12.56 35.69 -5.18
CA ASN A 188 13.69 36.55 -4.84
C ASN A 188 13.99 36.57 -3.33
N GLY A 189 15.04 37.30 -2.92
CA GLY A 189 15.45 37.41 -1.51
C GLY A 189 14.42 38.09 -0.59
N ASP A 190 13.44 38.81 -1.15
CA ASP A 190 12.34 39.44 -0.42
C ASP A 190 11.13 38.51 -0.26
N GLY A 191 11.22 37.27 -0.75
CA GLY A 191 10.12 36.30 -0.71
C GLY A 191 9.01 36.64 -1.69
N VAL A 192 9.33 37.22 -2.85
CA VAL A 192 8.35 37.49 -3.92
C VAL A 192 8.75 36.86 -5.26
N CYS A 193 7.75 36.41 -6.01
CA CYS A 193 7.93 35.84 -7.34
C CYS A 193 8.49 36.91 -8.27
N ALA A 194 9.68 36.66 -8.81
CA ALA A 194 10.39 37.59 -9.67
C ALA A 194 10.73 36.92 -11.01
N LEU A 195 11.13 37.72 -11.99
CA LEU A 195 11.67 37.17 -13.23
C LEU A 195 12.95 36.37 -12.93
N GLN A 196 13.08 35.25 -13.62
CA GLN A 196 14.28 34.44 -13.54
C GLN A 196 15.45 35.16 -14.24
N ALA A 197 16.65 35.06 -13.66
CA ALA A 197 17.83 35.69 -14.24
C ALA A 197 18.22 35.02 -15.57
N LEU A 198 18.72 35.81 -16.53
CA LEU A 198 19.22 35.28 -17.79
C LEU A 198 20.33 34.23 -17.54
N GLY A 199 20.17 33.05 -18.14
CA GLY A 199 21.10 31.92 -17.98
C GLY A 199 20.90 31.06 -16.74
N ALA A 200 19.90 31.35 -15.89
CA ALA A 200 19.54 30.45 -14.80
C ALA A 200 18.87 29.17 -15.34
N PRO A 201 19.01 28.03 -14.63
CA PRO A 201 18.32 26.80 -15.01
C PRO A 201 16.81 27.00 -14.91
N CYS A 202 16.09 26.62 -15.95
CA CYS A 202 14.64 26.71 -15.94
C CYS A 202 14.06 25.77 -14.89
N ALA A 203 13.06 26.25 -14.15
CA ALA A 203 12.32 25.40 -13.23
C ALA A 203 11.49 24.34 -13.96
N TYR A 204 11.05 24.65 -15.19
CA TYR A 204 10.28 23.76 -16.06
C TYR A 204 10.72 23.96 -17.52
N ASP A 205 10.90 22.86 -18.26
CA ASP A 205 11.32 22.88 -19.67
C ASP A 205 10.35 23.71 -20.55
N SER A 206 9.06 23.72 -20.22
CA SER A 206 8.04 24.48 -20.94
C SER A 206 8.09 26.01 -20.71
N ARG A 207 9.03 26.49 -19.88
CA ARG A 207 9.12 27.89 -19.45
C ARG A 207 10.48 28.52 -19.76
N CYS A 208 11.36 27.82 -20.48
CA CYS A 208 12.57 28.40 -21.06
C CYS A 208 12.23 29.13 -22.36
N GLU A 209 12.54 30.42 -22.45
CA GLU A 209 12.69 31.15 -23.72
C GLU A 209 14.10 31.71 -23.87
#